data_AF-K7S0M6-F1
#
_entry.id   AF-K7S0M6-F1
#
_cell.length_a   1.000
_cell.length_b   1.000
_cell.length_c   1.000
_cell.angle_alpha   90.00
_cell.angle_beta   90.00
_cell.angle_gamma   90.00
#
_symmetry.space_group_name_H-M   'P 1'
#
loop_
_entity.id
_entity.type
_entity.pdbx_description
1 polymer ?
#
loop_
_entity_poly.entity_id
_entity_poly.type
_entity_poly.pdbx_seq_one_letter_code
_entity_poly.pdbx_strand_id
1 'polypeptide(L)'
;MALSVLRRFTEATADGRTEEAQAVLDAVEPEAPTGPTMPQVLGASVGLLDTWFSDRRYRSTLSSVRAAARRRPVRACASDLLAAVRKGGGYASIDDLSIRHGGLAMFEAAATLVSASVAAIAKGQRTSVPLAGRELLIGDTDYTGAKLAPQGRGIGYSGFTPADDRMVEAFGAWLSEQDDITGPDPDQEKELLQSILALTRVAGIDLHNPNDMEAVLGFVDDLDADDQTPAGATTAFLLTLDDYVHFQWERARSPEAWERADEAVEAELGASDEDADQVVDDAISATRQVDPAIRRTTLMGTLAVTAVRDILGWVGKSRPVTATGNLRLADIEPVAAMLGIRAEGVRSTTGLEEPYDDTMDMESPIPDPPVYYARTLREVPVLHAWWTAVCASEILETTARTVRPGPQAQAWLAEGGPSLETLEDFAGFVVALVLSVSTDSDAADVRGLATRIALRAAGRTLVAATDGLMMPEVPDEENWDVPILLQRLAWLRNLGLLETDPSGEFRALEGTRAAVADGALRVLQNTEPDWDEGLEEGWDEGLDD
;
A
#
# COMPACT_ATOMS: atom_id res chain seq x y z
N MET A 1 34.27 -6.82 -2.80
CA MET A 1 33.71 -7.18 -1.48
C MET A 1 34.70 -7.01 -0.34
N ALA A 2 35.87 -7.67 -0.31
CA ALA A 2 36.85 -7.43 0.76
C ALA A 2 37.33 -5.96 0.84
N LEU A 3 37.51 -5.32 -0.32
CA LEU A 3 37.91 -3.92 -0.39
C LEU A 3 36.79 -2.94 0.03
N SER A 4 35.51 -3.30 -0.13
CA SER A 4 34.40 -2.45 0.29
C SER A 4 34.26 -2.43 1.82
N VAL A 5 34.52 -3.56 2.49
CA VAL A 5 34.67 -3.62 3.96
C VAL A 5 35.77 -2.67 4.43
N LEU A 6 36.95 -2.72 3.79
CA LEU A 6 38.07 -1.85 4.14
C LEU A 6 37.78 -0.37 3.89
N ARG A 7 37.00 -0.04 2.84
CA ARG A 7 36.56 1.33 2.56
C ARG A 7 35.64 1.84 3.66
N ARG A 8 34.56 1.12 3.97
CA ARG A 8 33.58 1.50 5.01
C ARG A 8 34.26 1.67 6.37
N PHE A 9 35.12 0.72 6.74
CA PHE A 9 35.92 0.81 7.96
C PHE A 9 36.81 2.06 7.99
N THR A 10 37.46 2.38 6.87
CA THR A 10 38.36 3.54 6.74
C THR A 10 37.59 4.86 6.82
N GLU A 11 36.43 4.96 6.18
CA GLU A 11 35.55 6.14 6.22
C GLU A 11 35.01 6.39 7.63
N ALA A 12 34.42 5.38 8.27
CA ALA A 12 33.92 5.49 9.65
C ALA A 12 35.04 5.85 10.65
N THR A 13 36.23 5.27 10.48
CA THR A 13 37.40 5.62 11.31
C THR A 13 37.85 7.06 11.11
N ALA A 14 37.83 7.57 9.87
CA ALA A 14 38.25 8.93 9.55
C ALA A 14 37.31 9.99 10.14
N ASP A 15 36.02 9.70 10.17
CA ASP A 15 34.99 10.57 10.73
C ASP A 15 34.88 10.48 12.27
N GLY A 16 35.66 9.60 12.90
CA GLY A 16 35.64 9.39 14.35
C GLY A 16 34.49 8.50 14.85
N ARG A 17 33.70 7.91 13.95
CA ARG A 17 32.58 7.00 14.21
C ARG A 17 33.09 5.62 14.65
N THR A 18 33.60 5.56 15.88
CA THR A 18 34.39 4.41 16.38
C THR A 18 33.55 3.14 16.56
N GLU A 19 32.28 3.29 16.94
CA GLU A 19 31.35 2.16 17.14
C GLU A 19 30.95 1.55 15.79
N GLU A 20 30.62 2.39 14.81
CA GLU A 20 30.33 1.97 13.43
C GLU A 20 31.55 1.30 12.77
N ALA A 21 32.75 1.87 12.94
CA ALA A 21 33.97 1.25 12.42
C ALA A 21 34.18 -0.16 13.01
N GLN A 22 33.88 -0.36 14.30
CA GLN A 22 33.98 -1.69 14.90
C GLN A 22 32.89 -2.63 14.37
N ALA A 23 31.65 -2.17 14.23
CA ALA A 23 30.54 -2.96 13.68
C ALA A 23 30.84 -3.48 12.25
N VAL A 24 31.50 -2.68 11.40
CA VAL A 24 31.92 -3.11 10.05
C VAL A 24 32.88 -4.30 10.10
N LEU A 25 33.78 -4.37 11.08
CA LEU A 25 34.70 -5.50 11.24
C LEU A 25 34.01 -6.70 11.89
N ASP A 26 33.14 -6.47 12.86
CA ASP A 26 32.43 -7.52 13.58
C ASP A 26 31.43 -8.26 12.66
N ALA A 27 30.93 -7.60 11.62
CA ALA A 27 30.07 -8.20 10.58
C ALA A 27 30.81 -9.18 9.64
N VAL A 28 32.14 -9.25 9.68
CA VAL A 28 32.93 -10.17 8.84
C VAL A 28 33.12 -11.49 9.57
N GLU A 29 32.44 -12.54 9.12
CA GLU A 29 32.54 -13.88 9.73
C GLU A 29 33.82 -14.65 9.30
N PRO A 30 34.31 -15.61 10.12
CA PRO A 30 35.49 -16.41 9.77
C PRO A 30 35.24 -17.31 8.55
N GLU A 31 34.03 -17.86 8.47
CA GLU A 31 33.49 -18.64 7.38
C GLU A 31 32.10 -18.08 7.10
N ALA A 32 31.89 -17.51 5.92
CA ALA A 32 30.62 -16.90 5.53
C ALA A 32 30.09 -17.62 4.28
N PRO A 33 28.81 -18.04 4.26
CA PRO A 33 28.20 -18.65 3.07
C PRO A 33 28.03 -17.62 1.94
N THR A 34 27.89 -16.34 2.29
CA THR A 34 27.80 -15.20 1.38
C THR A 34 28.57 -14.00 1.97
N GLY A 35 29.34 -13.27 1.14
CA GLY A 35 30.18 -12.15 1.59
C GLY A 35 31.67 -12.47 1.76
N PRO A 36 32.52 -11.46 2.00
CA PRO A 36 33.95 -11.66 2.17
C PRO A 36 34.25 -12.25 3.55
N THR A 37 35.03 -13.33 3.61
CA THR A 37 35.41 -13.97 4.89
C THR A 37 36.57 -13.23 5.58
N MET A 38 36.74 -13.40 6.89
CA MET A 38 37.86 -12.79 7.62
C MET A 38 39.22 -13.10 6.99
N PRO A 39 39.54 -14.36 6.57
CA PRO A 39 40.77 -14.65 5.84
C PRO A 39 40.93 -13.87 4.53
N GLN A 40 39.85 -13.66 3.77
CA GLN A 40 39.88 -12.91 2.52
C GLN A 40 40.15 -11.42 2.75
N VAL A 41 39.50 -10.83 3.76
CA VAL A 41 39.72 -9.41 4.13
C VAL A 41 41.12 -9.21 4.73
N LEU A 42 41.59 -10.12 5.58
CA LEU A 42 42.94 -10.10 6.13
C LEU A 42 43.99 -10.20 5.01
N GLY A 43 43.83 -11.16 4.09
CA GLY A 43 44.73 -11.34 2.95
C GLY A 43 44.79 -10.10 2.05
N ALA A 44 43.62 -9.52 1.73
CA ALA A 44 43.55 -8.27 0.95
C ALA A 44 44.23 -7.10 1.67
N SER A 45 44.00 -6.96 2.99
CA SER A 45 44.60 -5.90 3.80
C SER A 45 46.11 -5.95 3.78
N VAL A 46 46.68 -7.14 4.03
CA VAL A 46 48.14 -7.32 4.05
C VAL A 46 48.75 -7.15 2.66
N GLY A 47 48.08 -7.64 1.62
CA GLY A 47 48.51 -7.44 0.22
C GLY A 47 48.57 -5.98 -0.20
N LEU A 48 47.57 -5.17 0.18
CA LEU A 48 47.58 -3.72 -0.04
C LEU A 48 48.74 -3.04 0.70
N LEU A 49 48.95 -3.40 1.97
CA LEU A 49 50.02 -2.85 2.78
C LEU A 49 51.41 -3.16 2.19
N ASP A 50 51.68 -4.41 1.78
CA ASP A 50 52.95 -4.76 1.15
C ASP A 50 53.15 -3.99 -0.17
N THR A 51 52.09 -3.84 -0.97
CA THR A 51 52.11 -3.06 -2.22
C THR A 51 52.45 -1.58 -1.95
N TRP A 52 51.72 -0.94 -1.04
CA TRP A 52 51.89 0.50 -0.78
C TRP A 52 53.22 0.83 -0.11
N PHE A 53 53.70 0.00 0.82
CA PHE A 53 54.99 0.24 1.50
C PHE A 53 56.20 -0.08 0.61
N SER A 54 56.01 -0.89 -0.44
CA SER A 54 57.03 -1.15 -1.45
C SER A 54 57.05 -0.09 -2.56
N ASP A 55 55.94 0.61 -2.79
CA ASP A 55 55.85 1.69 -3.78
C ASP A 55 56.67 2.93 -3.35
N ARG A 56 57.58 3.34 -4.23
CA ARG A 56 58.40 4.54 -4.04
C ARG A 56 57.57 5.81 -3.93
N ARG A 57 56.36 5.85 -4.54
CA ARG A 57 55.44 6.99 -4.51
C ARG A 57 54.95 7.32 -3.11
N TYR A 58 54.73 6.31 -2.26
CA TYR A 58 54.15 6.46 -0.92
C TYR A 58 55.18 6.40 0.22
N ARG A 59 56.46 6.17 -0.09
CA ARG A 59 57.52 5.95 0.92
C ARG A 59 57.65 7.07 1.95
N SER A 60 57.58 8.33 1.52
CA SER A 60 57.69 9.48 2.43
C SER A 60 56.45 9.65 3.29
N THR A 61 55.25 9.46 2.73
CA THR A 61 53.97 9.63 3.45
C THR A 61 53.75 8.51 4.47
N LEU A 62 54.00 7.26 4.07
CA LEU A 62 53.82 6.07 4.93
C LEU A 62 54.88 5.94 6.02
N SER A 63 56.00 6.67 5.94
CA SER A 63 57.00 6.73 7.02
C SER A 63 56.42 7.27 8.33
N SER A 64 55.36 8.08 8.24
CA SER A 64 54.69 8.70 9.38
C SER A 64 53.59 7.85 10.02
N VAL A 65 53.19 6.74 9.37
CA VAL A 65 52.12 5.86 9.86
C VAL A 65 52.52 5.22 11.19
N ARG A 66 51.58 5.18 12.13
CA ARG A 66 51.73 4.56 13.45
C ARG A 66 50.54 3.63 13.70
N ALA A 67 50.79 2.55 14.44
CA ALA A 67 49.73 1.67 14.94
C ALA A 67 48.90 2.40 16.01
N ALA A 68 47.75 2.93 15.61
CA ALA A 68 46.82 3.63 16.49
C ALA A 68 45.53 2.82 16.65
N ALA A 69 45.51 1.90 17.63
CA ALA A 69 44.30 1.18 18.03
C ALA A 69 44.05 1.37 19.53
N ARG A 70 42.79 1.50 19.97
CA ARG A 70 42.43 1.68 21.39
C ARG A 70 42.71 0.40 22.19
N ARG A 71 42.41 -0.76 21.63
CA ARG A 71 42.64 -2.09 22.24
C ARG A 71 44.14 -2.42 22.24
N ARG A 72 44.66 -2.77 23.42
CA ARG A 72 46.09 -3.10 23.61
C ARG A 72 46.56 -4.29 22.76
N PRO A 73 45.82 -5.40 22.62
CA PRO A 73 46.23 -6.53 21.78
C PRO A 73 46.33 -6.16 20.29
N VAL A 74 45.32 -5.46 19.76
CA VAL A 74 45.29 -4.98 18.36
C VAL A 74 46.44 -4.03 18.06
N ARG A 75 46.72 -3.08 18.97
CA ARG A 75 47.83 -2.14 18.81
C ARG A 75 49.20 -2.82 18.83
N ALA A 76 49.38 -3.84 19.65
CA ALA A 76 50.61 -4.63 19.69
C ALA A 76 50.80 -5.40 18.36
N CYS A 77 49.75 -6.09 17.90
CA CYS A 77 49.76 -6.81 16.62
C CYS A 77 50.00 -5.87 15.43
N ALA A 78 49.31 -4.73 15.36
CA ALA A 78 49.49 -3.71 14.32
C ALA A 78 50.92 -3.11 14.32
N SER A 79 51.56 -2.99 15.48
CA SER A 79 52.95 -2.50 15.56
C SER A 79 53.92 -3.51 14.96
N ASP A 80 53.74 -4.80 15.26
CA ASP A 80 54.57 -5.88 14.71
C ASP A 80 54.34 -6.06 13.20
N LEU A 81 53.07 -6.03 12.76
CA LEU A 81 52.70 -6.10 11.34
C LEU A 81 53.30 -4.93 10.55
N LEU A 82 53.19 -3.70 11.07
CA LEU A 82 53.80 -2.52 10.44
C LEU A 82 55.33 -2.66 10.31
N ALA A 83 56.00 -3.27 11.30
CA ALA A 83 57.43 -3.54 11.24
C ALA A 83 57.80 -4.59 10.17
N ALA A 84 56.94 -5.60 9.98
CA ALA A 84 57.09 -6.62 8.93
C ALA A 84 56.87 -6.04 7.53
N VAL A 85 55.78 -5.30 7.32
CA VAL A 85 55.45 -4.66 6.05
C VAL A 85 56.53 -3.65 5.61
N ARG A 86 57.11 -2.87 6.54
CA ARG A 86 58.23 -1.95 6.23
C ARG A 86 59.48 -2.65 5.71
N LYS A 87 59.63 -3.95 5.97
CA LYS A 87 60.72 -4.79 5.47
C LYS A 87 60.33 -5.58 4.22
N GLY A 88 59.10 -5.40 3.70
CA GLY A 88 58.56 -6.13 2.56
C GLY A 88 58.16 -7.57 2.87
N GLY A 89 57.79 -7.85 4.13
CA GLY A 89 57.47 -9.20 4.61
C GLY A 89 56.11 -9.33 5.28
N GLY A 90 55.12 -8.49 4.94
CA GLY A 90 53.79 -8.51 5.55
C GLY A 90 53.10 -9.86 5.38
N TYR A 91 52.98 -10.35 4.15
CA TYR A 91 52.29 -11.63 3.86
C TYR A 91 52.97 -12.83 4.53
N ALA A 92 54.30 -12.87 4.53
CA ALA A 92 55.08 -13.92 5.19
C ALA A 92 54.96 -13.91 6.73
N SER A 93 54.46 -12.82 7.31
CA SER A 93 54.28 -12.68 8.75
C SER A 93 52.88 -13.07 9.26
N ILE A 94 51.92 -13.38 8.38
CA ILE A 94 50.53 -13.65 8.76
C ILE A 94 50.43 -14.82 9.73
N ASP A 95 51.08 -15.95 9.44
CA ASP A 95 50.99 -17.16 10.28
C ASP A 95 51.61 -16.93 11.67
N ASP A 96 52.82 -16.37 11.71
CA ASP A 96 53.53 -16.08 12.95
C ASP A 96 52.77 -15.05 13.82
N LEU A 97 52.23 -13.99 13.20
CA LEU A 97 51.47 -12.98 13.93
C LEU A 97 50.10 -13.50 14.39
N SER A 98 49.44 -14.34 13.61
CA SER A 98 48.17 -14.96 13.99
C SER A 98 48.35 -15.92 15.16
N ILE A 99 49.47 -16.67 15.22
CA ILE A 99 49.82 -17.53 16.35
C ILE A 99 50.15 -16.69 17.61
N ARG A 100 50.91 -15.60 17.46
CA ARG A 100 51.38 -14.80 18.60
C ARG A 100 50.32 -13.89 19.21
N HIS A 101 49.41 -13.36 18.39
CA HIS A 101 48.43 -12.33 18.80
C HIS A 101 46.97 -12.79 18.71
N GLY A 102 46.69 -13.89 18.01
CA GLY A 102 45.34 -14.39 17.72
C GLY A 102 44.79 -13.85 16.40
N GLY A 103 44.02 -14.68 15.68
CA GLY A 103 43.50 -14.35 14.34
C GLY A 103 42.62 -13.10 14.29
N LEU A 104 41.75 -12.91 15.28
CA LEU A 104 40.89 -11.73 15.38
C LEU A 104 41.70 -10.44 15.59
N ALA A 105 42.71 -10.47 16.45
CA ALA A 105 43.57 -9.31 16.69
C ALA A 105 44.42 -8.98 15.45
N MET A 106 44.83 -9.99 14.68
CA MET A 106 45.54 -9.82 13.41
C MET A 106 44.64 -9.21 12.32
N PHE A 107 43.40 -9.68 12.21
CA PHE A 107 42.38 -9.12 11.31
C PHE A 107 42.11 -7.64 11.59
N GLU A 108 41.76 -7.28 12.83
CA GLU A 108 41.52 -5.89 13.23
C GLU A 108 42.77 -5.01 13.05
N ALA A 109 43.96 -5.56 13.35
CA ALA A 109 45.23 -4.85 13.20
C ALA A 109 45.53 -4.51 11.73
N ALA A 110 45.28 -5.44 10.82
CA ALA A 110 45.50 -5.23 9.38
C ALA A 110 44.56 -4.16 8.83
N ALA A 111 43.26 -4.22 9.14
CA ALA A 111 42.28 -3.19 8.73
C ALA A 111 42.62 -1.81 9.30
N THR A 112 43.04 -1.73 10.57
CA THR A 112 43.49 -0.49 11.22
C THR A 112 44.68 0.13 10.49
N LEU A 113 45.65 -0.68 10.05
CA LEU A 113 46.81 -0.19 9.31
C LEU A 113 46.46 0.26 7.90
N VAL A 114 45.51 -0.39 7.23
CA VAL A 114 44.98 0.05 5.93
C VAL A 114 44.37 1.45 6.07
N SER A 115 43.46 1.63 7.03
CA SER A 115 42.83 2.93 7.31
C SER A 115 43.85 4.03 7.62
N ALA A 116 44.82 3.74 8.50
CA ALA A 116 45.90 4.68 8.83
C ALA A 116 46.79 5.02 7.64
N SER A 117 47.01 4.07 6.72
CA SER A 117 47.81 4.27 5.51
C SER A 117 47.07 5.12 4.48
N VAL A 118 45.77 4.87 4.27
CA VAL A 118 44.91 5.71 3.42
C VAL A 118 44.87 7.14 3.95
N ALA A 119 44.70 7.33 5.26
CA ALA A 119 44.72 8.67 5.85
C ALA A 119 46.07 9.39 5.67
N ALA A 120 47.19 8.68 5.77
CA ALA A 120 48.51 9.24 5.54
C ALA A 120 48.75 9.59 4.05
N ILE A 121 48.27 8.77 3.12
CA ILE A 121 48.35 9.03 1.68
C ILE A 121 47.45 10.21 1.30
N ALA A 122 46.21 10.25 1.79
CA ALA A 122 45.27 11.36 1.60
C ALA A 122 45.89 12.69 2.03
N LYS A 123 46.48 12.71 3.23
CA LYS A 123 47.19 13.87 3.77
C LYS A 123 48.38 14.29 2.90
N GLY A 124 49.15 13.33 2.40
CA GLY A 124 50.30 13.60 1.51
C GLY A 124 49.90 14.17 0.16
N GLN A 125 48.79 13.69 -0.39
CA GLN A 125 48.21 14.12 -1.67
C GLN A 125 47.31 15.37 -1.55
N ARG A 126 47.02 15.83 -0.32
CA ARG A 126 46.10 16.93 -0.03
C ARG A 126 44.68 16.68 -0.53
N THR A 127 44.20 15.44 -0.36
CA THR A 127 42.84 15.01 -0.69
C THR A 127 42.10 14.56 0.57
N SER A 128 40.81 14.28 0.45
CA SER A 128 40.00 13.72 1.55
C SER A 128 40.23 12.22 1.71
N VAL A 129 40.01 11.70 2.93
CA VAL A 129 40.13 10.26 3.21
C VAL A 129 39.12 9.43 2.39
N PRO A 130 37.84 9.85 2.23
CA PRO A 130 36.91 9.15 1.35
C PRO A 130 37.37 9.11 -0.13
N LEU A 131 37.93 10.21 -0.64
CA LEU A 131 38.40 10.26 -2.04
C LEU A 131 39.63 9.38 -2.26
N ALA A 132 40.61 9.42 -1.36
CA ALA A 132 41.76 8.51 -1.39
C ALA A 132 41.35 7.05 -1.16
N GLY A 133 40.37 6.79 -0.29
CA GLY A 133 39.80 5.48 -0.04
C GLY A 133 39.16 4.91 -1.30
N ARG A 134 38.38 5.71 -2.04
CA ARG A 134 37.83 5.29 -3.34
C ARG A 134 38.95 4.99 -4.36
N GLU A 135 39.96 5.84 -4.49
CA GLU A 135 41.04 5.57 -5.45
C GLU A 135 41.87 4.32 -5.10
N LEU A 136 42.22 4.14 -3.83
CA LEU A 136 43.15 3.10 -3.37
C LEU A 136 42.47 1.77 -3.03
N LEU A 137 41.18 1.78 -2.71
CA LEU A 137 40.41 0.60 -2.32
C LEU A 137 39.33 0.25 -3.35
N ILE A 138 39.17 1.03 -4.44
CA ILE A 138 38.28 0.68 -5.56
C ILE A 138 39.00 0.64 -6.92
N GLY A 139 40.24 1.13 -7.05
CA GLY A 139 40.96 1.09 -8.33
C GLY A 139 41.89 -0.12 -8.49
N ASP A 140 41.67 -0.96 -9.51
CA ASP A 140 42.81 -1.34 -10.37
C ASP A 140 42.50 -1.22 -11.86
N THR A 141 43.53 -0.70 -12.51
CA THR A 141 43.70 -0.16 -13.84
C THR A 141 43.99 -1.22 -14.92
N ASP A 142 43.83 -2.50 -14.60
CA ASP A 142 44.22 -3.64 -15.46
C ASP A 142 43.05 -4.55 -15.90
N TYR A 143 41.79 -4.10 -15.82
CA TYR A 143 40.67 -4.75 -16.51
C TYR A 143 40.25 -3.92 -17.74
N THR A 144 40.78 -4.28 -18.91
CA THR A 144 40.47 -3.60 -20.19
C THR A 144 39.28 -4.24 -20.91
N GLY A 145 38.19 -3.49 -21.04
CA GLY A 145 37.06 -3.71 -21.97
C GLY A 145 35.72 -3.46 -21.27
N ALA A 146 34.96 -2.38 -21.49
CA ALA A 146 34.80 -1.54 -22.65
C ALA A 146 34.68 -0.04 -22.30
N LYS A 147 34.92 0.81 -23.29
CA LYS A 147 34.83 2.28 -23.24
C LYS A 147 33.43 2.75 -22.81
N LEU A 148 33.38 3.71 -21.88
CA LEU A 148 32.23 4.61 -21.74
C LEU A 148 32.14 5.48 -23.01
N ALA A 149 31.07 5.27 -23.77
CA ALA A 149 30.66 6.14 -24.87
C ALA A 149 29.98 7.40 -24.29
N PRO A 150 29.99 8.54 -25.02
CA PRO A 150 29.46 9.80 -24.53
C PRO A 150 27.95 9.76 -24.38
N GLN A 151 27.45 10.63 -23.49
CA GLN A 151 26.04 10.88 -23.19
C GLN A 151 25.14 10.77 -24.43
N GLY A 152 24.22 9.81 -24.39
CA GLY A 152 23.17 9.64 -25.39
C GLY A 152 22.68 8.20 -25.51
N ARG A 153 21.43 7.97 -25.05
CA ARG A 153 20.54 6.80 -25.24
C ARG A 153 20.69 5.60 -24.30
N GLY A 154 19.56 5.31 -23.63
CA GLY A 154 19.14 3.99 -23.13
C GLY A 154 19.48 3.74 -21.66
N ILE A 155 18.51 3.90 -20.77
CA ILE A 155 18.55 3.30 -19.42
C ILE A 155 18.60 1.79 -19.64
N GLY A 156 19.74 1.18 -19.33
CA GLY A 156 19.95 -0.26 -19.36
C GLY A 156 20.72 -0.64 -18.11
N TYR A 157 20.09 -1.45 -17.27
CA TYR A 157 20.58 -2.02 -16.02
C TYR A 157 22.05 -2.44 -16.09
N SER A 158 22.95 -1.73 -15.41
CA SER A 158 24.31 -2.22 -15.16
C SER A 158 24.76 -1.82 -13.75
N GLY A 159 24.20 -2.52 -12.75
CA GLY A 159 24.50 -2.33 -11.33
C GLY A 159 24.32 -3.56 -10.44
N PHE A 160 23.93 -4.72 -11.00
CA PHE A 160 23.71 -5.96 -10.24
C PHE A 160 25.03 -6.63 -9.84
N THR A 161 25.14 -7.02 -8.57
CA THR A 161 26.17 -7.95 -8.12
C THR A 161 25.60 -9.37 -8.13
N PRO A 162 26.44 -10.41 -8.27
CA PRO A 162 25.99 -11.79 -8.10
C PRO A 162 25.41 -12.10 -6.70
N ALA A 163 25.58 -11.20 -5.73
CA ALA A 163 24.92 -11.32 -4.42
C ALA A 163 23.47 -10.83 -4.48
N ASP A 164 23.17 -9.80 -5.27
CA ASP A 164 21.81 -9.32 -5.49
C ASP A 164 21.03 -10.33 -6.32
N ASP A 165 21.61 -10.89 -7.38
CA ASP A 165 20.94 -11.94 -8.19
C ASP A 165 20.50 -13.10 -7.29
N ARG A 166 21.39 -13.60 -6.44
CA ARG A 166 21.06 -14.70 -5.52
C ARG A 166 20.08 -14.30 -4.41
N MET A 167 20.08 -13.04 -4.02
CA MET A 167 19.17 -12.54 -3.00
C MET A 167 17.77 -12.38 -3.57
N VAL A 168 17.63 -11.86 -4.79
CA VAL A 168 16.35 -11.75 -5.50
C VAL A 168 15.76 -13.14 -5.77
N GLU A 169 16.59 -14.12 -6.17
CA GLU A 169 16.13 -15.50 -6.35
C GLU A 169 15.65 -16.12 -5.02
N ALA A 170 16.35 -15.83 -3.92
CA ALA A 170 15.97 -16.34 -2.60
C ALA A 170 14.72 -15.65 -2.02
N PHE A 171 14.58 -14.34 -2.24
CA PHE A 171 13.39 -13.56 -1.91
C PHE A 171 12.18 -14.08 -2.68
N GLY A 172 12.37 -14.31 -3.98
CA GLY A 172 11.37 -14.89 -4.84
C GLY A 172 10.87 -16.27 -4.45
N ALA A 173 11.79 -17.15 -4.06
CA ALA A 173 11.43 -18.47 -3.55
C ALA A 173 10.68 -18.36 -2.21
N TRP A 174 11.03 -17.39 -1.38
CA TRP A 174 10.36 -17.13 -0.11
C TRP A 174 8.93 -16.58 -0.31
N LEU A 175 8.72 -15.67 -1.27
CA LEU A 175 7.39 -15.16 -1.63
C LEU A 175 6.45 -16.29 -2.10
N SER A 176 6.97 -17.24 -2.88
CA SER A 176 6.17 -18.40 -3.35
C SER A 176 5.80 -19.38 -2.23
N GLU A 177 6.37 -19.22 -1.03
CA GLU A 177 6.06 -20.03 0.16
C GLU A 177 5.14 -19.29 1.15
N GLN A 178 4.83 -18.01 0.93
CA GLN A 178 3.91 -17.25 1.77
C GLN A 178 2.45 -17.46 1.38
N ASP A 179 1.56 -17.47 2.37
CA ASP A 179 0.11 -17.56 2.17
C ASP A 179 -0.50 -16.21 1.69
N ASP A 180 0.23 -15.10 1.90
CA ASP A 180 -0.15 -13.73 1.55
C ASP A 180 1.13 -12.96 1.14
N ILE A 181 1.07 -12.23 0.02
CA ILE A 181 2.16 -11.36 -0.47
C ILE A 181 1.55 -10.02 -0.90
N THR A 182 2.33 -8.95 -0.83
CA THR A 182 1.79 -7.60 -0.98
C THR A 182 1.57 -7.19 -2.45
N GLY A 183 2.21 -7.87 -3.39
CA GLY A 183 2.07 -7.71 -4.85
C GLY A 183 1.14 -8.76 -5.50
N PRO A 184 0.72 -8.54 -6.75
CA PRO A 184 -0.22 -9.44 -7.44
C PRO A 184 0.38 -10.81 -7.79
N ASP A 185 1.71 -10.87 -7.99
CA ASP A 185 2.45 -12.12 -8.13
C ASP A 185 3.94 -11.98 -7.71
N PRO A 186 4.61 -13.09 -7.34
CA PRO A 186 6.00 -13.09 -6.90
C PRO A 186 7.03 -12.62 -7.95
N ASP A 187 6.71 -12.67 -9.23
CA ASP A 187 7.63 -12.26 -10.29
C ASP A 187 7.65 -10.74 -10.45
N GLN A 188 6.50 -10.09 -10.33
CA GLN A 188 6.40 -8.64 -10.33
C GLN A 188 7.11 -8.01 -9.12
N GLU A 189 6.98 -8.61 -7.93
CA GLU A 189 7.73 -8.17 -6.74
C GLU A 189 9.25 -8.34 -6.88
N LYS A 190 9.72 -9.44 -7.50
CA LYS A 190 11.15 -9.60 -7.80
C LYS A 190 11.65 -8.48 -8.71
N GLU A 191 10.89 -8.13 -9.75
CA GLU A 191 11.26 -7.04 -10.68
C GLU A 191 11.29 -5.68 -9.98
N LEU A 192 10.36 -5.43 -9.06
CA LEU A 192 10.35 -4.24 -8.22
C LEU A 192 11.54 -4.21 -7.27
N LEU A 193 11.82 -5.27 -6.53
CA LEU A 193 13.00 -5.37 -5.66
C LEU A 193 14.30 -5.17 -6.45
N GLN A 194 14.37 -5.72 -7.67
CA GLN A 194 15.51 -5.51 -8.54
C GLN A 194 15.70 -4.03 -8.91
N SER A 195 14.60 -3.33 -9.16
CA SER A 195 14.59 -1.90 -9.44
C SER A 195 15.00 -1.07 -8.21
N ILE A 196 14.49 -1.42 -7.02
CA ILE A 196 14.85 -0.82 -5.73
C ILE A 196 16.35 -0.94 -5.48
N LEU A 197 16.92 -2.15 -5.65
CA LEU A 197 18.35 -2.41 -5.48
C LEU A 197 19.22 -1.61 -6.45
N ALA A 198 18.75 -1.44 -7.68
CA ALA A 198 19.45 -0.64 -8.69
C ALA A 198 19.44 0.86 -8.33
N LEU A 199 18.28 1.39 -7.90
CA LEU A 199 18.07 2.78 -7.55
C LEU A 199 18.85 3.19 -6.28
N THR A 200 18.68 2.43 -5.20
CA THR A 200 19.38 2.66 -3.91
C THR A 200 20.90 2.61 -4.07
N ARG A 201 21.41 1.70 -4.92
CA ARG A 201 22.85 1.62 -5.21
C ARG A 201 23.39 2.82 -5.98
N VAL A 202 22.62 3.42 -6.90
CA VAL A 202 23.00 4.67 -7.57
C VAL A 202 23.13 5.81 -6.55
N ALA A 203 22.28 5.82 -5.54
CA ALA A 203 22.35 6.74 -4.40
C ALA A 203 23.47 6.39 -3.39
N GLY A 204 24.12 5.23 -3.53
CA GLY A 204 25.18 4.76 -2.64
C GLY A 204 24.70 4.10 -1.34
N ILE A 205 23.43 3.72 -1.30
CA ILE A 205 22.73 3.06 -0.19
C ILE A 205 22.81 1.54 -0.39
N ASP A 206 23.08 0.78 0.67
CA ASP A 206 23.21 -0.69 0.63
C ASP A 206 22.00 -1.35 1.31
N LEU A 207 21.01 -1.77 0.52
CA LEU A 207 19.76 -2.34 1.01
C LEU A 207 19.96 -3.62 1.86
N HIS A 208 21.10 -4.31 1.72
CA HIS A 208 21.44 -5.48 2.55
C HIS A 208 21.85 -5.11 3.98
N ASN A 209 22.02 -3.82 4.27
CA ASN A 209 22.36 -3.31 5.59
C ASN A 209 21.13 -2.66 6.22
N PRO A 210 20.56 -3.22 7.31
CA PRO A 210 19.35 -2.67 7.93
C PRO A 210 19.55 -1.24 8.45
N ASN A 211 20.79 -0.81 8.74
CA ASN A 211 21.06 0.56 9.20
C ASN A 211 21.00 1.60 8.07
N ASP A 212 20.93 1.16 6.80
CA ASP A 212 20.76 2.06 5.67
C ASP A 212 19.27 2.30 5.37
N MET A 213 18.34 1.67 6.11
CA MET A 213 16.90 1.76 5.86
C MET A 213 16.35 3.19 5.95
N GLU A 214 16.77 3.98 6.95
CA GLU A 214 16.38 5.41 7.03
C GLU A 214 16.81 6.21 5.78
N ALA A 215 17.94 5.84 5.16
CA ALA A 215 18.39 6.49 3.93
C ALA A 215 17.60 6.01 2.70
N VAL A 216 17.11 4.76 2.72
CA VAL A 216 16.17 4.25 1.71
C VAL A 216 14.85 5.01 1.80
N LEU A 217 14.28 5.17 2.99
CA LEU A 217 13.04 5.93 3.20
C LEU A 217 13.19 7.39 2.79
N GLY A 218 14.28 8.05 3.16
CA GLY A 218 14.54 9.42 2.69
C GLY A 218 14.72 9.54 1.17
N PHE A 219 15.09 8.45 0.47
CA PHE A 219 15.08 8.41 -1.00
C PHE A 219 13.67 8.21 -1.56
N VAL A 220 12.80 7.50 -0.85
CA VAL A 220 11.37 7.38 -1.18
C VAL A 220 10.67 8.73 -1.05
N ASP A 221 10.94 9.50 0.00
CA ASP A 221 10.43 10.88 0.16
C ASP A 221 10.82 11.79 -1.03
N ASP A 222 12.08 11.69 -1.46
CA ASP A 222 12.60 12.45 -2.61
C ASP A 222 11.92 12.03 -3.92
N LEU A 223 11.50 10.76 -4.06
CA LEU A 223 10.73 10.27 -5.21
C LEU A 223 9.28 10.74 -5.16
N ASP A 224 8.65 10.72 -3.99
CA ASP A 224 7.27 11.16 -3.81
C ASP A 224 7.11 12.67 -4.07
N ALA A 225 8.14 13.45 -3.73
CA ALA A 225 8.19 14.88 -4.02
C ALA A 225 8.44 15.23 -5.52
N ASP A 226 8.76 14.26 -6.39
CA ASP A 226 8.92 14.48 -7.83
C ASP A 226 7.59 14.28 -8.57
N ASP A 227 7.00 15.36 -9.07
CA ASP A 227 5.75 15.37 -9.85
C ASP A 227 5.76 14.45 -11.10
N GLN A 228 6.92 13.91 -11.50
CA GLN A 228 7.06 12.96 -12.61
C GLN A 228 6.99 11.49 -12.19
N THR A 229 6.98 11.20 -10.88
CA THR A 229 6.85 9.85 -10.35
C THR A 229 5.42 9.34 -10.62
N PRO A 230 5.25 8.14 -11.19
CA PRO A 230 3.92 7.57 -11.43
C PRO A 230 3.13 7.42 -10.13
N ALA A 231 1.82 7.69 -10.18
CA ALA A 231 0.93 7.48 -9.04
C ALA A 231 1.02 6.02 -8.54
N GLY A 232 1.17 5.83 -7.24
CA GLY A 232 1.29 4.51 -6.60
C GLY A 232 2.68 3.87 -6.67
N ALA A 233 3.67 4.49 -7.35
CA ALA A 233 5.02 3.95 -7.41
C ALA A 233 5.74 3.97 -6.05
N THR A 234 5.54 5.03 -5.26
CA THR A 234 6.04 5.16 -3.87
C THR A 234 5.46 4.07 -2.98
N THR A 235 4.14 3.85 -3.04
CA THR A 235 3.44 2.80 -2.28
C THR A 235 3.93 1.41 -2.69
N ALA A 236 4.00 1.09 -3.99
CA ALA A 236 4.53 -0.19 -4.46
C ALA A 236 5.99 -0.41 -4.02
N PHE A 237 6.79 0.65 -3.97
CA PHE A 237 8.16 0.59 -3.46
C PHE A 237 8.19 0.23 -1.97
N LEU A 238 7.37 0.89 -1.14
CA LEU A 238 7.31 0.65 0.31
C LEU A 238 6.78 -0.75 0.63
N LEU A 239 5.75 -1.22 -0.08
CA LEU A 239 5.19 -2.57 0.08
C LEU A 239 6.22 -3.66 -0.25
N THR A 240 6.92 -3.55 -1.40
CA THR A 240 8.00 -4.50 -1.73
C THR A 240 9.18 -4.39 -0.75
N LEU A 241 9.40 -3.21 -0.15
CA LEU A 241 10.44 -3.01 0.87
C LEU A 241 10.06 -3.69 2.19
N ASP A 242 8.78 -3.66 2.57
CA ASP A 242 8.22 -4.35 3.73
C ASP A 242 8.41 -5.87 3.64
N ASP A 243 7.98 -6.48 2.53
CA ASP A 243 8.20 -7.91 2.24
C ASP A 243 9.68 -8.27 2.27
N TYR A 244 10.53 -7.41 1.72
CA TYR A 244 11.97 -7.62 1.73
C TYR A 244 12.57 -7.58 3.15
N VAL A 245 12.07 -6.71 4.02
CA VAL A 245 12.50 -6.61 5.41
C VAL A 245 12.04 -7.82 6.21
N HIS A 246 10.80 -8.28 6.04
CA HIS A 246 10.29 -9.53 6.61
C HIS A 246 11.14 -10.73 6.17
N PHE A 247 11.43 -10.85 4.87
CA PHE A 247 12.32 -11.87 4.33
C PHE A 247 13.71 -11.87 4.99
N GLN A 248 14.29 -10.68 5.23
CA GLN A 248 15.59 -10.56 5.86
C GLN A 248 15.54 -10.83 7.37
N TRP A 249 14.46 -10.42 8.04
CA TRP A 249 14.22 -10.66 9.46
C TRP A 249 14.19 -12.14 9.79
N GLU A 250 13.46 -12.96 9.01
CA GLU A 250 13.40 -14.42 9.20
C GLU A 250 14.75 -15.13 9.05
N ARG A 251 15.65 -14.54 8.25
CA ARG A 251 16.95 -15.12 7.90
C ARG A 251 18.11 -14.56 8.74
N ALA A 252 17.88 -13.44 9.43
CA ALA A 252 18.90 -12.75 10.19
C ALA A 252 19.21 -13.46 11.51
N ARG A 253 20.51 -13.56 11.83
CA ARG A 253 20.97 -14.05 13.15
C ARG A 253 20.86 -12.99 14.27
N SER A 254 20.65 -11.73 13.90
CA SER A 254 20.41 -10.60 14.81
C SER A 254 19.16 -9.86 14.31
N PRO A 255 17.96 -10.30 14.72
CA PRO A 255 16.71 -9.78 14.21
C PRO A 255 16.46 -8.32 14.62
N GLU A 256 17.02 -7.88 15.75
CA GLU A 256 16.82 -6.56 16.37
C GLU A 256 17.19 -5.36 15.46
N ALA A 257 18.03 -5.57 14.44
CA ALA A 257 18.37 -4.53 13.47
C ALA A 257 17.38 -4.48 12.31
N TRP A 258 16.88 -5.64 11.90
CA TRP A 258 15.84 -5.74 10.88
C TRP A 258 14.47 -5.41 11.45
N GLU A 259 14.18 -5.73 12.70
CA GLU A 259 12.98 -5.30 13.44
C GLU A 259 12.87 -3.76 13.53
N ARG A 260 13.98 -3.05 13.67
CA ARG A 260 13.97 -1.57 13.59
C ARG A 260 13.81 -1.04 12.17
N ALA A 261 14.26 -1.81 11.17
CA ALA A 261 14.07 -1.44 9.78
C ALA A 261 12.61 -1.65 9.38
N ASP A 262 12.00 -2.71 9.91
CA ASP A 262 10.60 -3.10 9.80
C ASP A 262 9.71 -2.03 10.41
N GLU A 263 9.91 -1.71 11.70
CA GLU A 263 9.20 -0.61 12.38
C GLU A 263 9.30 0.72 11.62
N ALA A 264 10.41 0.99 10.93
CA ALA A 264 10.59 2.22 10.15
C ALA A 264 9.83 2.19 8.82
N VAL A 265 9.78 1.03 8.15
CA VAL A 265 9.01 0.85 6.90
C VAL A 265 7.51 0.83 7.20
N GLU A 266 7.09 0.10 8.24
CA GLU A 266 5.70 0.10 8.73
C GLU A 266 5.25 1.50 9.16
N ALA A 267 6.11 2.28 9.81
CA ALA A 267 5.78 3.65 10.18
C ALA A 267 5.57 4.56 8.96
N GLU A 268 6.31 4.35 7.87
CA GLU A 268 6.16 5.13 6.63
C GLU A 268 4.92 4.70 5.85
N LEU A 269 4.68 3.39 5.74
CA LEU A 269 3.44 2.82 5.21
C LEU A 269 2.22 3.37 5.99
N GLY A 270 2.29 3.30 7.32
CA GLY A 270 1.26 3.82 8.21
C GLY A 270 1.13 5.34 8.20
N ALA A 271 2.20 6.11 7.99
CA ALA A 271 2.12 7.57 7.89
C ALA A 271 1.39 8.02 6.63
N SER A 272 1.57 7.31 5.51
CA SER A 272 0.85 7.57 4.27
C SER A 272 -0.66 7.28 4.40
N ASP A 273 -1.01 6.24 5.16
CA ASP A 273 -2.40 5.89 5.47
C ASP A 273 -3.00 6.80 6.55
N GLU A 274 -2.24 7.21 7.58
CA GLU A 274 -2.70 8.11 8.65
C GLU A 274 -3.06 9.50 8.10
N ASP A 275 -2.26 10.04 7.17
CA ASP A 275 -2.56 11.31 6.52
C ASP A 275 -3.76 11.18 5.56
N ALA A 276 -3.90 10.06 4.84
CA ALA A 276 -5.06 9.78 3.98
C ALA A 276 -6.36 9.58 4.78
N ASP A 277 -6.30 8.81 5.87
CA ASP A 277 -7.39 8.57 6.80
C ASP A 277 -7.83 9.87 7.48
N GLN A 278 -6.87 10.72 7.89
CA GLN A 278 -7.18 12.03 8.44
C GLN A 278 -7.87 12.94 7.41
N VAL A 279 -7.47 12.90 6.14
CA VAL A 279 -8.15 13.63 5.05
C VAL A 279 -9.57 13.13 4.84
N VAL A 280 -9.80 11.81 4.88
CA VAL A 280 -11.13 11.19 4.80
C VAL A 280 -11.98 11.59 6.00
N ASP A 281 -11.46 11.51 7.22
CA ASP A 281 -12.14 11.89 8.46
C ASP A 281 -12.48 13.38 8.50
N ASP A 282 -11.58 14.25 8.05
CA ASP A 282 -11.80 15.69 7.95
C ASP A 282 -12.90 16.00 6.92
N ALA A 283 -12.86 15.36 5.75
CA ALA A 283 -13.87 15.51 4.71
C ALA A 283 -15.25 15.04 5.19
N ILE A 284 -15.33 13.89 5.88
CA ILE A 284 -16.57 13.38 6.50
C ILE A 284 -17.05 14.33 7.58
N SER A 285 -16.15 14.82 8.44
CA SER A 285 -16.48 15.75 9.52
C SER A 285 -17.03 17.07 8.98
N ALA A 286 -16.49 17.57 7.85
CA ALA A 286 -16.97 18.75 7.17
C ALA A 286 -18.44 18.62 6.71
N THR A 287 -18.88 17.43 6.30
CA THR A 287 -20.30 17.20 5.92
C THR A 287 -21.28 17.52 7.06
N ARG A 288 -20.85 17.34 8.31
CA ARG A 288 -21.67 17.58 9.52
C ARG A 288 -21.66 19.04 9.95
N GLN A 289 -20.78 19.87 9.41
CA GLN A 289 -20.68 21.30 9.77
C GLN A 289 -21.74 22.18 9.10
N VAL A 290 -22.49 21.65 8.12
CA VAL A 290 -23.65 22.32 7.51
C VAL A 290 -24.69 22.66 8.58
N ASP A 291 -25.31 23.84 8.48
CA ASP A 291 -26.33 24.32 9.42
C ASP A 291 -27.42 23.24 9.64
N PRO A 292 -27.69 22.83 10.90
CA PRO A 292 -28.70 21.82 11.20
C PRO A 292 -30.11 22.13 10.65
N ALA A 293 -30.49 23.41 10.53
CA ALA A 293 -31.76 23.81 9.94
C ALA A 293 -31.79 23.56 8.43
N ILE A 294 -30.69 23.83 7.72
CA ILE A 294 -30.55 23.51 6.29
C ILE A 294 -30.62 22.00 6.09
N ARG A 295 -29.83 21.24 6.85
CA ARG A 295 -29.85 19.76 6.81
C ARG A 295 -31.25 19.20 6.99
N ARG A 296 -31.93 19.64 8.04
CA ARG A 296 -33.30 19.22 8.35
C ARG A 296 -34.27 19.55 7.22
N THR A 297 -34.29 20.80 6.75
CA THR A 297 -35.22 21.25 5.71
C THR A 297 -34.99 20.50 4.39
N THR A 298 -33.74 20.32 3.99
CA THR A 298 -33.39 19.58 2.77
C THR A 298 -33.80 18.13 2.89
N LEU A 299 -33.45 17.44 3.98
CA LEU A 299 -33.84 16.03 4.21
C LEU A 299 -35.36 15.84 4.19
N MET A 300 -36.11 16.74 4.85
CA MET A 300 -37.57 16.74 4.85
C MET A 300 -38.19 16.94 3.46
N GLY A 301 -37.44 17.50 2.50
CA GLY A 301 -37.86 17.69 1.12
C GLY A 301 -37.51 16.53 0.17
N THR A 302 -36.73 15.54 0.63
CA THR A 302 -36.33 14.39 -0.21
C THR A 302 -37.49 13.42 -0.39
N LEU A 303 -37.55 12.77 -1.57
CA LEU A 303 -38.61 11.81 -1.87
C LEU A 303 -38.55 10.60 -0.93
N ALA A 304 -37.35 10.17 -0.55
CA ALA A 304 -37.13 9.11 0.43
C ALA A 304 -37.87 9.38 1.76
N VAL A 305 -37.83 10.63 2.24
CA VAL A 305 -38.43 11.06 3.50
C VAL A 305 -39.92 11.39 3.34
N THR A 306 -40.31 12.11 2.27
CA THR A 306 -41.71 12.52 2.09
C THR A 306 -42.64 11.32 1.91
N ALA A 307 -42.19 10.28 1.21
CA ALA A 307 -42.96 9.05 0.98
C ALA A 307 -43.31 8.29 2.28
N VAL A 308 -42.59 8.55 3.38
CA VAL A 308 -42.87 7.89 4.67
C VAL A 308 -44.27 8.26 5.20
N ARG A 309 -44.70 9.51 5.03
CA ARG A 309 -46.05 9.92 5.44
C ARG A 309 -47.12 9.26 4.58
N ASP A 310 -46.85 9.09 3.29
CA ASP A 310 -47.77 8.45 2.34
C ASP A 310 -47.96 6.97 2.66
N ILE A 311 -46.88 6.24 2.98
CA ILE A 311 -47.00 4.83 3.37
C ILE A 311 -47.69 4.66 4.72
N LEU A 312 -47.45 5.53 5.69
CA LEU A 312 -48.17 5.51 6.97
C LEU A 312 -49.67 5.77 6.75
N GLY A 313 -50.02 6.71 5.87
CA GLY A 313 -51.39 6.98 5.46
C GLY A 313 -52.04 5.77 4.75
N TRP A 314 -51.29 5.13 3.86
CA TRP A 314 -51.74 3.92 3.15
C TRP A 314 -51.97 2.76 4.11
N VAL A 315 -51.02 2.46 5.02
CA VAL A 315 -51.15 1.40 6.03
C VAL A 315 -52.36 1.64 6.94
N GLY A 316 -52.59 2.89 7.35
CA GLY A 316 -53.66 3.23 8.27
C GLY A 316 -53.49 2.51 9.61
N LYS A 317 -54.48 1.70 10.01
CA LYS A 317 -54.39 0.90 11.26
C LYS A 317 -53.53 -0.35 11.11
N SER A 318 -53.74 -1.07 10.02
CA SER A 318 -52.95 -2.23 9.62
C SER A 318 -53.33 -2.65 8.20
N ARG A 319 -52.41 -3.30 7.51
CA ARG A 319 -52.63 -3.91 6.19
C ARG A 319 -52.03 -5.30 6.09
N PRO A 320 -52.59 -6.16 5.24
CA PRO A 320 -52.07 -7.50 5.09
C PRO A 320 -50.81 -7.52 4.20
N VAL A 321 -49.81 -8.32 4.56
CA VAL A 321 -48.54 -8.51 3.84
C VAL A 321 -48.36 -9.97 3.41
N THR A 322 -47.24 -10.31 2.78
CA THR A 322 -46.80 -11.69 2.57
C THR A 322 -46.29 -12.32 3.88
N ALA A 323 -46.05 -13.64 3.87
CA ALA A 323 -45.49 -14.34 5.03
C ALA A 323 -44.07 -13.85 5.41
N THR A 324 -43.32 -13.34 4.43
CA THR A 324 -42.00 -12.74 4.61
C THR A 324 -42.05 -11.27 5.03
N GLY A 325 -43.23 -10.72 5.31
CA GLY A 325 -43.39 -9.32 5.73
C GLY A 325 -43.33 -8.30 4.59
N ASN A 326 -43.27 -8.74 3.33
CA ASN A 326 -43.21 -7.87 2.15
C ASN A 326 -44.59 -7.51 1.58
N LEU A 327 -44.62 -6.53 0.68
CA LEU A 327 -45.81 -6.16 -0.06
C LEU A 327 -46.37 -7.33 -0.87
N ARG A 328 -47.70 -7.39 -0.98
CA ARG A 328 -48.37 -8.31 -1.90
C ARG A 328 -48.29 -7.74 -3.32
N LEU A 329 -48.42 -8.60 -4.33
CA LEU A 329 -48.37 -8.19 -5.75
C LEU A 329 -49.28 -6.99 -6.06
N ALA A 330 -50.54 -7.03 -5.61
CA ALA A 330 -51.51 -5.96 -5.84
C ALA A 330 -51.16 -4.63 -5.14
N ASP A 331 -50.24 -4.66 -4.17
CA ASP A 331 -49.81 -3.51 -3.40
C ASP A 331 -48.47 -2.94 -3.90
N ILE A 332 -47.78 -3.60 -4.83
CA ILE A 332 -46.50 -3.12 -5.41
C ILE A 332 -46.72 -1.80 -6.14
N GLU A 333 -47.67 -1.75 -7.08
CA GLU A 333 -47.96 -0.55 -7.87
C GLU A 333 -48.29 0.69 -7.03
N PRO A 334 -49.29 0.67 -6.11
CA PRO A 334 -49.65 1.87 -5.36
C PRO A 334 -48.55 2.34 -4.40
N VAL A 335 -47.67 1.45 -3.91
CA VAL A 335 -46.57 1.85 -3.03
C VAL A 335 -45.34 2.32 -3.84
N ALA A 336 -45.03 1.67 -4.96
CA ALA A 336 -43.98 2.12 -5.88
C ALA A 336 -44.22 3.56 -6.36
N ALA A 337 -45.48 3.90 -6.63
CA ALA A 337 -45.90 5.23 -7.06
C ALA A 337 -45.56 6.34 -6.04
N MET A 338 -45.45 6.02 -4.74
CA MET A 338 -45.03 6.98 -3.70
C MET A 338 -43.58 7.44 -3.89
N LEU A 339 -42.75 6.62 -4.53
CA LEU A 339 -41.36 6.91 -4.89
C LEU A 339 -41.20 7.34 -6.36
N GLY A 340 -42.31 7.59 -7.07
CA GLY A 340 -42.28 7.92 -8.50
C GLY A 340 -41.89 6.75 -9.41
N ILE A 341 -41.86 5.52 -8.88
CA ILE A 341 -41.48 4.32 -9.63
C ILE A 341 -42.72 3.72 -10.29
N ARG A 342 -42.64 3.44 -11.59
CA ARG A 342 -43.68 2.67 -12.30
C ARG A 342 -43.40 1.18 -12.15
N ALA A 343 -44.23 0.48 -11.38
CA ALA A 343 -44.11 -0.95 -11.18
C ALA A 343 -45.49 -1.63 -11.14
N GLU A 344 -45.57 -2.87 -11.60
CA GLU A 344 -46.77 -3.69 -11.61
C GLU A 344 -46.47 -5.08 -11.04
N GLY A 345 -47.28 -5.52 -10.06
CA GLY A 345 -47.18 -6.86 -9.50
C GLY A 345 -47.80 -7.93 -10.39
N VAL A 346 -46.99 -8.76 -11.05
CA VAL A 346 -47.45 -9.79 -12.00
C VAL A 346 -47.23 -11.21 -11.49
N ARG A 347 -48.00 -12.16 -12.03
CA ARG A 347 -47.82 -13.59 -11.73
C ARG A 347 -46.79 -14.27 -12.63
N SER A 348 -46.50 -13.69 -13.79
CA SER A 348 -45.53 -14.18 -14.77
C SER A 348 -44.95 -13.01 -15.56
N THR A 349 -43.67 -13.11 -15.90
CA THR A 349 -42.92 -12.16 -16.73
C THR A 349 -42.64 -12.72 -18.14
N THR A 350 -43.21 -13.88 -18.49
CA THR A 350 -43.02 -14.51 -19.80
C THR A 350 -43.51 -13.61 -20.94
N GLY A 351 -42.66 -13.35 -21.93
CA GLY A 351 -42.99 -12.59 -23.13
C GLY A 351 -42.80 -11.08 -23.01
N LEU A 352 -42.21 -10.61 -21.91
CA LEU A 352 -41.68 -9.25 -21.82
C LEU A 352 -40.32 -9.21 -22.52
N GLU A 353 -40.10 -8.19 -23.33
CA GLU A 353 -38.78 -7.91 -23.92
C GLU A 353 -37.81 -7.49 -22.81
N GLU A 354 -36.59 -8.02 -22.86
CA GLU A 354 -35.54 -7.52 -21.99
C GLU A 354 -35.23 -6.06 -22.38
N PRO A 355 -35.10 -5.16 -21.41
CA PRO A 355 -34.98 -3.72 -21.69
C PRO A 355 -33.61 -3.31 -22.22
N TYR A 356 -32.68 -4.25 -22.43
CA TYR A 356 -31.28 -4.01 -22.73
C TYR A 356 -30.96 -4.27 -24.21
N ASP A 357 -30.22 -3.36 -24.83
CA ASP A 357 -29.66 -3.46 -26.17
C ASP A 357 -28.13 -3.44 -26.07
N ASP A 358 -27.42 -4.18 -26.93
CA ASP A 358 -25.96 -4.35 -26.93
C ASP A 358 -25.18 -3.05 -27.27
N THR A 359 -25.87 -1.91 -27.38
CA THR A 359 -25.32 -0.59 -27.73
C THR A 359 -25.14 0.34 -26.53
N MET A 360 -25.13 -0.20 -25.31
CA MET A 360 -25.04 0.60 -24.08
C MET A 360 -23.76 1.43 -23.98
N ASP A 361 -23.94 2.67 -23.55
CA ASP A 361 -22.84 3.56 -23.15
C ASP A 361 -22.28 3.10 -21.80
N MET A 362 -20.99 2.75 -21.78
CA MET A 362 -20.28 2.24 -20.59
C MET A 362 -20.01 3.34 -19.54
N GLU A 363 -20.17 4.61 -19.91
CA GLU A 363 -19.96 5.76 -19.03
C GLU A 363 -21.27 6.30 -18.43
N SER A 364 -22.41 5.73 -18.82
CA SER A 364 -23.73 6.17 -18.39
C SER A 364 -24.41 5.17 -17.45
N PRO A 365 -25.28 5.64 -16.53
CA PRO A 365 -26.08 4.75 -15.69
C PRO A 365 -26.99 3.89 -16.55
N ILE A 366 -27.16 2.63 -16.13
CA ILE A 366 -28.19 1.77 -16.70
C ILE A 366 -29.56 2.44 -16.56
N PRO A 367 -30.33 2.62 -17.64
CA PRO A 367 -31.67 3.18 -17.55
C PRO A 367 -32.62 2.19 -16.87
N ASP A 368 -33.47 2.68 -15.99
CA ASP A 368 -34.57 1.88 -15.45
C ASP A 368 -35.55 1.50 -16.56
N PRO A 369 -36.15 0.29 -16.51
CA PRO A 369 -37.21 -0.06 -17.43
C PRO A 369 -38.37 0.92 -17.30
N PRO A 370 -39.13 1.17 -18.38
CA PRO A 370 -40.28 2.06 -18.31
C PRO A 370 -41.32 1.57 -17.27
N VAL A 371 -41.45 0.26 -17.07
CA VAL A 371 -42.29 -0.35 -16.02
C VAL A 371 -41.56 -1.57 -15.47
N TYR A 372 -41.45 -1.68 -14.14
CA TYR A 372 -41.01 -2.91 -13.49
C TYR A 372 -42.16 -3.90 -13.35
N TYR A 373 -42.12 -4.99 -14.10
CA TYR A 373 -43.07 -6.10 -13.93
C TYR A 373 -42.52 -7.10 -12.92
N ALA A 374 -43.02 -7.05 -11.68
CA ALA A 374 -42.42 -7.70 -10.53
C ALA A 374 -43.29 -8.83 -9.97
N ARG A 375 -42.71 -10.02 -9.80
CA ARG A 375 -43.30 -11.18 -9.11
C ARG A 375 -43.03 -11.16 -7.61
N THR A 376 -42.05 -10.38 -7.18
CA THR A 376 -41.73 -10.15 -5.77
C THR A 376 -41.26 -8.71 -5.58
N LEU A 377 -41.30 -8.21 -4.34
CA LEU A 377 -40.81 -6.87 -4.04
C LEU A 377 -39.35 -6.65 -4.44
N ARG A 378 -38.51 -7.69 -4.33
CA ARG A 378 -37.07 -7.66 -4.66
C ARG A 378 -36.79 -7.33 -6.14
N GLU A 379 -37.73 -7.62 -7.04
CA GLU A 379 -37.60 -7.30 -8.47
C GLU A 379 -37.84 -5.79 -8.76
N VAL A 380 -38.12 -4.98 -7.72
CA VAL A 380 -38.13 -3.50 -7.78
C VAL A 380 -37.08 -2.98 -6.78
N PRO A 381 -35.80 -2.86 -7.16
CA PRO A 381 -34.68 -2.71 -6.22
C PRO A 381 -34.83 -1.55 -5.24
N VAL A 382 -35.10 -0.34 -5.75
CA VAL A 382 -35.24 0.88 -4.94
C VAL A 382 -36.42 0.79 -3.97
N LEU A 383 -37.54 0.23 -4.43
CA LEU A 383 -38.71 0.05 -3.58
C LEU A 383 -38.43 -0.98 -2.47
N HIS A 384 -37.74 -2.08 -2.78
CA HIS A 384 -37.34 -3.08 -1.79
C HIS A 384 -36.40 -2.49 -0.74
N ALA A 385 -35.37 -1.75 -1.15
CA ALA A 385 -34.44 -1.07 -0.26
C ALA A 385 -35.17 -0.09 0.67
N TRP A 386 -36.03 0.76 0.10
CA TRP A 386 -36.81 1.73 0.88
C TRP A 386 -37.81 1.08 1.84
N TRP A 387 -38.56 0.06 1.40
CA TRP A 387 -39.46 -0.70 2.27
C TRP A 387 -38.73 -1.34 3.45
N THR A 388 -37.56 -1.91 3.17
CA THR A 388 -36.69 -2.51 4.19
C THR A 388 -36.22 -1.46 5.18
N ALA A 389 -35.81 -0.27 4.70
CA ALA A 389 -35.43 0.84 5.56
C ALA A 389 -36.58 1.27 6.49
N VAL A 390 -37.78 1.47 5.95
CA VAL A 390 -38.96 1.88 6.72
C VAL A 390 -39.32 0.86 7.80
N CYS A 391 -39.17 -0.44 7.52
CA CYS A 391 -39.44 -1.48 8.51
C CYS A 391 -38.33 -1.56 9.57
N ALA A 392 -37.05 -1.52 9.18
CA ALA A 392 -35.93 -1.63 10.10
C ALA A 392 -35.77 -0.40 11.00
N SER A 393 -36.15 0.79 10.52
CA SER A 393 -36.20 2.02 11.32
C SER A 393 -37.44 2.09 12.24
N GLU A 394 -38.16 0.98 12.42
CA GLU A 394 -39.33 0.86 13.30
C GLU A 394 -40.46 1.87 13.01
N ILE A 395 -40.48 2.42 11.80
CA ILE A 395 -41.56 3.30 11.31
C ILE A 395 -42.79 2.43 10.99
N LEU A 396 -42.53 1.27 10.37
CA LEU A 396 -43.51 0.20 10.20
C LEU A 396 -43.07 -1.02 11.01
N GLU A 397 -44.06 -1.72 11.57
CA GLU A 397 -43.86 -3.01 12.23
C GLU A 397 -44.55 -4.09 11.39
N THR A 398 -43.77 -5.06 10.93
CA THR A 398 -44.28 -6.21 10.19
C THR A 398 -44.43 -7.42 11.11
N THR A 399 -45.47 -8.19 10.87
CA THR A 399 -45.69 -9.53 11.44
C THR A 399 -45.80 -10.51 10.27
N ALA A 400 -45.90 -11.81 10.55
CA ALA A 400 -46.08 -12.84 9.52
C ALA A 400 -47.33 -12.67 8.63
N ARG A 401 -48.25 -11.75 8.94
CA ARG A 401 -49.51 -11.56 8.18
C ARG A 401 -49.90 -10.11 7.93
N THR A 402 -49.45 -9.18 8.76
CA THR A 402 -49.85 -7.77 8.68
C THR A 402 -48.70 -6.82 8.96
N VAL A 403 -48.73 -5.65 8.31
CA VAL A 403 -47.95 -4.48 8.66
C VAL A 403 -48.84 -3.47 9.40
N ARG A 404 -48.28 -2.75 10.36
CA ARG A 404 -48.94 -1.67 11.10
C ARG A 404 -47.95 -0.53 11.38
N PRO A 405 -48.42 0.67 11.77
CA PRO A 405 -47.52 1.71 12.24
C PRO A 405 -46.70 1.21 13.43
N GLY A 406 -45.37 1.38 13.37
CA GLY A 406 -44.43 0.98 14.41
C GLY A 406 -44.24 2.06 15.48
N PRO A 407 -43.33 1.82 16.45
CA PRO A 407 -43.01 2.76 17.53
C PRO A 407 -42.65 4.16 17.06
N GLN A 408 -41.94 4.30 15.93
CA GLN A 408 -41.50 5.60 15.43
C GLN A 408 -42.58 6.36 14.66
N ALA A 409 -43.67 5.71 14.23
CA ALA A 409 -44.66 6.30 13.31
C ALA A 409 -45.24 7.65 13.78
N GLN A 410 -45.46 7.83 15.09
CA GLN A 410 -46.01 9.08 15.62
C GLN A 410 -45.08 10.28 15.42
N ALA A 411 -43.76 10.08 15.51
CA ALA A 411 -42.79 11.15 15.27
C ALA A 411 -42.86 11.65 13.81
N TRP A 412 -43.07 10.74 12.86
CA TRP A 412 -43.18 11.05 11.44
C TRP A 412 -44.49 11.74 11.05
N LEU A 413 -45.57 11.45 11.78
CA LEU A 413 -46.89 12.07 11.59
C LEU A 413 -47.05 13.41 12.30
N ALA A 414 -46.15 13.77 13.22
CA ALA A 414 -46.21 15.06 13.92
C ALA A 414 -46.02 16.24 12.96
N GLU A 415 -46.61 17.40 13.28
CA GLU A 415 -46.59 18.62 12.45
C GLU A 415 -45.16 19.06 12.11
N GLY A 416 -44.22 18.91 13.06
CA GLY A 416 -42.80 19.21 12.86
C GLY A 416 -41.96 18.09 12.23
N GLY A 417 -42.49 16.87 12.10
CA GLY A 417 -41.73 15.67 11.69
C GLY A 417 -40.77 15.14 12.77
N PRO A 418 -39.99 14.09 12.44
CA PRO A 418 -39.04 13.44 13.37
C PRO A 418 -37.83 14.33 13.65
N SER A 419 -36.93 13.98 14.59
CA SER A 419 -35.71 14.78 14.87
C SER A 419 -34.75 14.78 13.67
N LEU A 420 -33.75 15.68 13.66
CA LEU A 420 -32.72 15.68 12.59
C LEU A 420 -31.94 14.37 12.58
N GLU A 421 -31.49 13.90 13.74
CA GLU A 421 -30.82 12.61 13.92
C GLU A 421 -31.62 11.46 13.30
N THR A 422 -32.93 11.36 13.60
CA THR A 422 -33.79 10.33 13.01
C THR A 422 -33.94 10.46 11.49
N LEU A 423 -33.94 11.68 10.94
CA LEU A 423 -33.98 11.88 9.48
C LEU A 423 -32.68 11.39 8.82
N GLU A 424 -31.55 11.70 9.44
CA GLU A 424 -30.23 11.33 8.93
C GLU A 424 -29.97 9.85 9.03
N ASP A 425 -30.30 9.23 10.16
CA ASP A 425 -30.22 7.79 10.34
C ASP A 425 -31.07 7.05 9.30
N PHE A 426 -32.31 7.50 9.09
CA PHE A 426 -33.19 6.90 8.09
C PHE A 426 -32.65 7.09 6.67
N ALA A 427 -32.24 8.30 6.31
CA ALA A 427 -31.72 8.59 4.97
C ALA A 427 -30.40 7.85 4.70
N GLY A 428 -29.47 7.81 5.66
CA GLY A 428 -28.23 7.04 5.57
C GLY A 428 -28.50 5.55 5.45
N PHE A 429 -29.50 5.03 6.15
CA PHE A 429 -29.89 3.62 6.01
C PHE A 429 -30.53 3.30 4.64
N VAL A 430 -31.33 4.22 4.08
CA VAL A 430 -31.82 4.10 2.70
C VAL A 430 -30.66 4.10 1.71
N VAL A 431 -29.68 5.00 1.88
CA VAL A 431 -28.47 5.05 1.04
C VAL A 431 -27.75 3.70 1.07
N ALA A 432 -27.46 3.19 2.27
CA ALA A 432 -26.76 1.90 2.43
C ALA A 432 -27.50 0.76 1.72
N LEU A 433 -28.82 0.64 1.89
CA LEU A 433 -29.60 -0.44 1.27
C LEU A 433 -29.72 -0.32 -0.26
N VAL A 434 -29.77 0.90 -0.81
CA VAL A 434 -29.76 1.13 -2.25
C VAL A 434 -28.39 0.77 -2.84
N LEU A 435 -27.32 1.11 -2.14
CA LEU A 435 -25.96 0.77 -2.54
C LEU A 435 -25.67 -0.72 -2.40
N SER A 436 -26.30 -1.44 -1.47
CA SER A 436 -26.10 -2.88 -1.23
C SER A 436 -27.11 -3.79 -1.94
N VAL A 437 -27.76 -3.33 -3.02
CA VAL A 437 -28.69 -4.17 -3.78
C VAL A 437 -28.00 -5.46 -4.24
N SER A 438 -28.65 -6.60 -3.96
CA SER A 438 -28.23 -7.97 -4.31
C SER A 438 -27.03 -8.54 -3.54
N THR A 439 -26.49 -7.85 -2.53
CA THR A 439 -25.43 -8.42 -1.67
C THR A 439 -25.95 -9.54 -0.76
N ASP A 440 -27.27 -9.66 -0.57
CA ASP A 440 -27.92 -10.74 0.19
C ASP A 440 -28.30 -11.95 -0.68
N SER A 441 -27.70 -12.09 -1.87
CA SER A 441 -27.96 -13.21 -2.78
C SER A 441 -27.45 -14.55 -2.20
N ASP A 442 -28.30 -15.59 -2.32
CA ASP A 442 -27.94 -16.97 -1.98
C ASP A 442 -26.87 -17.55 -2.93
N ALA A 443 -26.82 -17.06 -4.18
CA ALA A 443 -25.82 -17.45 -5.15
C ALA A 443 -24.49 -16.72 -4.89
N ALA A 444 -23.42 -17.48 -4.59
CA ALA A 444 -22.12 -16.95 -4.18
C ALA A 444 -21.51 -16.00 -5.21
N ASP A 445 -21.45 -16.39 -6.49
CA ASP A 445 -20.88 -15.57 -7.56
C ASP A 445 -21.60 -14.23 -7.71
N VAL A 446 -22.95 -14.26 -7.60
CA VAL A 446 -23.78 -13.05 -7.66
C VAL A 446 -23.54 -12.16 -6.44
N ARG A 447 -23.38 -12.76 -5.26
CA ARG A 447 -23.09 -12.04 -4.02
C ARG A 447 -21.72 -11.36 -4.10
N GLY A 448 -20.66 -12.09 -4.44
CA GLY A 448 -19.30 -11.54 -4.54
C GLY A 448 -19.21 -10.38 -5.53
N LEU A 449 -19.85 -10.53 -6.70
CA LEU A 449 -19.97 -9.43 -7.66
C LEU A 449 -20.77 -8.24 -7.10
N ALA A 450 -21.95 -8.48 -6.52
CA ALA A 450 -22.79 -7.41 -5.98
C ALA A 450 -22.10 -6.62 -4.86
N THR A 451 -21.28 -7.30 -4.05
CA THR A 451 -20.46 -6.73 -2.98
C THR A 451 -19.38 -5.80 -3.55
N ARG A 452 -18.63 -6.23 -4.58
CA ARG A 452 -17.65 -5.36 -5.25
C ARG A 452 -18.30 -4.10 -5.83
N ILE A 453 -19.44 -4.25 -6.51
CA ILE A 453 -20.21 -3.11 -7.03
C ILE A 453 -20.68 -2.20 -5.88
N ALA A 454 -21.05 -2.76 -4.73
CA ALA A 454 -21.51 -1.99 -3.56
C ALA A 454 -20.40 -1.13 -2.96
N LEU A 455 -19.21 -1.70 -2.79
CA LEU A 455 -18.02 -1.00 -2.31
C LEU A 455 -17.64 0.16 -3.24
N ARG A 456 -17.56 -0.09 -4.56
CA ARG A 456 -17.23 0.96 -5.54
C ARG A 456 -18.32 2.04 -5.62
N ALA A 457 -19.60 1.65 -5.58
CA ALA A 457 -20.70 2.61 -5.53
C ALA A 457 -20.68 3.44 -4.24
N ALA A 458 -20.31 2.85 -3.10
CA ALA A 458 -20.17 3.54 -1.82
C ALA A 458 -19.01 4.54 -1.84
N GLY A 459 -17.84 4.16 -2.35
CA GLY A 459 -16.70 5.08 -2.52
C GLY A 459 -17.09 6.31 -3.37
N ARG A 460 -17.71 6.09 -4.54
CA ARG A 460 -18.20 7.20 -5.38
C ARG A 460 -19.28 8.05 -4.70
N THR A 461 -20.13 7.43 -3.89
CA THR A 461 -21.17 8.15 -3.12
C THR A 461 -20.56 8.99 -2.01
N LEU A 462 -19.48 8.51 -1.37
CA LEU A 462 -18.73 9.26 -0.36
C LEU A 462 -18.03 10.48 -0.98
N VAL A 463 -17.42 10.31 -2.15
CA VAL A 463 -16.86 11.42 -2.94
C VAL A 463 -17.96 12.42 -3.32
N ALA A 464 -19.11 11.96 -3.81
CA ALA A 464 -20.24 12.84 -4.13
C ALA A 464 -20.76 13.64 -2.90
N ALA A 465 -20.55 13.12 -1.68
CA ALA A 465 -20.99 13.77 -0.44
C ALA A 465 -19.99 14.78 0.14
N THR A 466 -18.74 14.79 -0.33
CA THR A 466 -17.64 15.56 0.25
C THR A 466 -17.06 16.55 -0.76
N ASP A 467 -16.64 17.73 -0.30
CA ASP A 467 -15.92 18.70 -1.12
C ASP A 467 -14.41 18.53 -0.85
N GLY A 468 -13.76 17.54 -1.45
CA GLY A 468 -12.31 17.36 -1.29
C GLY A 468 -11.77 15.95 -1.47
N LEU A 469 -12.62 14.93 -1.41
CA LEU A 469 -12.19 13.56 -1.73
C LEU A 469 -12.25 13.34 -3.23
N MET A 470 -11.26 12.61 -3.74
CA MET A 470 -11.21 12.09 -5.08
C MET A 470 -11.10 10.57 -4.97
N MET A 471 -11.78 9.84 -5.86
CA MET A 471 -11.49 8.41 -5.97
C MET A 471 -10.10 8.24 -6.58
N PRO A 472 -9.29 7.27 -6.10
CA PRO A 472 -8.12 6.86 -6.85
C PRO A 472 -8.52 6.40 -8.26
N GLU A 473 -7.67 6.67 -9.25
CA GLU A 473 -7.90 6.19 -10.62
C GLU A 473 -7.96 4.66 -10.62
N VAL A 474 -9.04 4.09 -11.16
CA VAL A 474 -9.20 2.65 -11.30
C VAL A 474 -8.88 2.27 -12.75
N PRO A 475 -8.03 1.25 -13.01
CA PRO A 475 -7.69 0.82 -14.36
C PRO A 475 -8.91 0.54 -15.24
N ASP A 476 -8.82 0.88 -16.53
CA ASP A 476 -9.94 0.77 -17.49
C ASP A 476 -10.49 -0.66 -17.64
N GLU A 477 -9.64 -1.67 -17.45
CA GLU A 477 -10.02 -3.09 -17.55
C GLU A 477 -11.01 -3.53 -16.46
N GLU A 478 -11.12 -2.76 -15.37
CA GLU A 478 -12.07 -3.02 -14.26
C GLU A 478 -13.38 -2.21 -14.38
N ASN A 479 -13.57 -1.38 -15.41
CA ASN A 479 -14.70 -0.44 -15.49
C ASN A 479 -15.99 -1.01 -16.12
N TRP A 480 -16.08 -2.32 -16.33
CA TRP A 480 -17.27 -2.95 -16.93
C TRP A 480 -18.54 -2.81 -16.07
N ASP A 481 -18.39 -2.65 -14.76
CA ASP A 481 -19.47 -2.49 -13.77
C ASP A 481 -19.92 -1.03 -13.58
N VAL A 482 -19.25 -0.07 -14.23
CA VAL A 482 -19.53 1.37 -14.12
C VAL A 482 -20.98 1.71 -14.42
N PRO A 483 -21.65 1.17 -15.46
CA PRO A 483 -23.07 1.43 -15.68
C PRO A 483 -23.96 0.99 -14.52
N ILE A 484 -23.62 -0.14 -13.87
CA ILE A 484 -24.40 -0.73 -12.77
C ILE A 484 -24.21 0.11 -11.49
N LEU A 485 -22.98 0.50 -11.17
CA LEU A 485 -22.74 1.35 -9.99
C LEU A 485 -23.35 2.75 -10.21
N LEU A 486 -23.26 3.33 -11.41
CA LEU A 486 -23.88 4.62 -11.72
C LEU A 486 -25.40 4.56 -11.65
N GLN A 487 -26.02 3.42 -11.97
CA GLN A 487 -27.45 3.22 -11.76
C GLN A 487 -27.83 3.36 -10.28
N ARG A 488 -27.01 2.84 -9.35
CA ARG A 488 -27.26 3.01 -7.90
C ARG A 488 -27.23 4.48 -7.50
N LEU A 489 -26.28 5.27 -8.00
CA LEU A 489 -26.22 6.72 -7.77
C LEU A 489 -27.42 7.44 -8.41
N ALA A 490 -27.84 7.02 -9.61
CA ALA A 490 -29.03 7.56 -10.27
C ALA A 490 -30.31 7.30 -9.46
N TRP A 491 -30.43 6.15 -8.79
CA TRP A 491 -31.52 5.88 -7.85
C TRP A 491 -31.50 6.81 -6.63
N LEU A 492 -30.33 7.05 -6.03
CA LEU A 492 -30.20 8.01 -4.93
C LEU A 492 -30.56 9.44 -5.35
N ARG A 493 -30.20 9.82 -6.59
CA ARG A 493 -30.65 11.08 -7.19
C ARG A 493 -32.16 11.14 -7.33
N ASN A 494 -32.80 10.08 -7.84
CA ASN A 494 -34.25 10.04 -8.00
C ASN A 494 -34.99 10.09 -6.65
N LEU A 495 -34.37 9.61 -5.58
CA LEU A 495 -34.86 9.74 -4.20
C LEU A 495 -34.65 11.14 -3.60
N GLY A 496 -33.96 12.04 -4.31
CA GLY A 496 -33.64 13.40 -3.86
C GLY A 496 -32.50 13.47 -2.85
N LEU A 497 -31.64 12.46 -2.79
CA LEU A 497 -30.47 12.43 -1.90
C LEU A 497 -29.20 12.93 -2.58
N LEU A 498 -29.13 12.74 -3.91
CA LEU A 498 -28.11 13.30 -4.79
C LEU A 498 -28.76 14.21 -5.84
N GLU A 499 -27.93 15.01 -6.48
CA GLU A 499 -28.21 15.75 -7.71
C GLU A 499 -27.13 15.48 -8.75
N THR A 500 -27.36 15.93 -9.97
CA THR A 500 -26.34 15.94 -11.03
C THR A 500 -25.96 17.39 -11.27
N ASP A 501 -24.68 17.70 -11.16
CA ASP A 501 -24.18 19.05 -11.41
C ASP A 501 -24.14 19.37 -12.93
N PRO A 502 -23.82 20.61 -13.32
CA PRO A 502 -23.76 20.98 -14.74
C PRO A 502 -22.73 20.19 -15.57
N SER A 503 -21.72 19.60 -14.93
CA SER A 503 -20.72 18.73 -15.58
C SER A 503 -21.24 17.31 -15.82
N GLY A 504 -22.36 16.92 -15.20
CA GLY A 504 -22.86 15.56 -15.26
C GLY A 504 -22.42 14.68 -14.08
N GLU A 505 -21.69 15.23 -13.10
CA GLU A 505 -21.24 14.50 -11.94
C GLU A 505 -22.31 14.44 -10.85
N PHE A 506 -22.33 13.33 -10.11
CA PHE A 506 -23.21 13.19 -8.96
C PHE A 506 -22.67 13.97 -7.76
N ARG A 507 -23.54 14.73 -7.09
CA ARG A 507 -23.21 15.44 -5.85
C ARG A 507 -24.36 15.30 -4.85
N ALA A 508 -24.06 15.20 -3.57
CA ALA A 508 -25.09 15.29 -2.53
C ALA A 508 -25.52 16.75 -2.37
N LEU A 509 -26.83 16.95 -2.21
CA LEU A 509 -27.36 18.27 -1.86
C LEU A 509 -26.75 18.70 -0.53
N GLU A 510 -26.50 20.00 -0.36
CA GLU A 510 -25.79 20.54 0.81
C GLU A 510 -26.33 19.98 2.15
N GLY A 511 -27.66 19.93 2.30
CA GLY A 511 -28.31 19.41 3.51
C GLY A 511 -28.41 17.88 3.62
N THR A 512 -28.09 17.11 2.58
CA THR A 512 -28.10 15.63 2.62
C THR A 512 -26.71 15.01 2.79
N ARG A 513 -25.62 15.79 2.58
CA ARG A 513 -24.22 15.34 2.63
C ARG A 513 -23.90 14.41 3.80
N ALA A 514 -24.24 14.81 5.03
CA ALA A 514 -23.96 14.01 6.22
C ALA A 514 -24.64 12.64 6.20
N ALA A 515 -25.92 12.57 5.81
CA ALA A 515 -26.66 11.31 5.72
C ALA A 515 -26.15 10.42 4.58
N VAL A 516 -25.79 11.02 3.44
CA VAL A 516 -25.24 10.31 2.28
C VAL A 516 -23.87 9.71 2.60
N ALA A 517 -22.98 10.50 3.23
CA ALA A 517 -21.68 10.02 3.68
C ALA A 517 -21.81 8.89 4.72
N ASP A 518 -22.69 9.04 5.72
CA ASP A 518 -22.95 8.00 6.72
C ASP A 518 -23.45 6.70 6.08
N GLY A 519 -24.38 6.80 5.13
CA GLY A 519 -24.88 5.64 4.40
C GLY A 519 -23.82 4.92 3.56
N ALA A 520 -22.93 5.67 2.90
CA ALA A 520 -21.80 5.11 2.17
C ALA A 520 -20.81 4.41 3.12
N LEU A 521 -20.47 5.05 4.25
CA LEU A 521 -19.57 4.48 5.25
C LEU A 521 -20.11 3.17 5.85
N ARG A 522 -21.42 3.08 6.09
CA ARG A 522 -22.04 1.82 6.54
C ARG A 522 -21.81 0.67 5.57
N VAL A 523 -21.76 0.94 4.26
CA VAL A 523 -21.47 -0.11 3.26
C VAL A 523 -20.00 -0.50 3.32
N LEU A 524 -19.11 0.49 3.37
CA LEU A 524 -17.66 0.27 3.46
C LEU A 524 -17.27 -0.48 4.73
N GLN A 525 -17.91 -0.20 5.87
CA GLN A 525 -17.60 -0.80 7.17
C GLN A 525 -18.25 -2.17 7.41
N ASN A 526 -19.43 -2.44 6.85
CA ASN A 526 -20.14 -3.72 7.05
C ASN A 526 -19.77 -4.78 6.02
N THR A 527 -18.92 -4.42 5.06
CA THR A 527 -18.40 -5.35 4.08
C THR A 527 -16.97 -5.65 4.50
N GLU A 528 -16.75 -6.71 5.29
CA GLU A 528 -15.42 -7.33 5.31
C GLU A 528 -15.11 -7.70 3.86
N PRO A 529 -14.04 -7.16 3.26
CA PRO A 529 -13.69 -7.60 1.94
C PRO A 529 -13.21 -9.05 2.09
N ASP A 530 -14.05 -9.99 1.66
CA ASP A 530 -13.62 -11.36 1.34
C ASP A 530 -12.64 -11.26 0.17
N TRP A 531 -11.38 -10.89 0.44
CA TRP A 531 -10.28 -11.02 -0.51
C TRP A 531 -9.87 -12.50 -0.70
N ASP A 532 -10.48 -13.43 0.04
CA ASP A 532 -9.98 -14.80 0.24
C ASP A 532 -10.52 -15.91 -0.68
N GLU A 533 -11.49 -15.68 -1.59
CA GLU A 533 -12.10 -16.84 -2.33
C GLU A 533 -12.31 -16.64 -3.85
N GLY A 534 -11.66 -15.67 -4.50
CA GLY A 534 -12.10 -15.22 -5.84
C GLY A 534 -11.22 -15.42 -7.07
N LEU A 535 -9.91 -15.67 -6.95
CA LEU A 535 -8.99 -15.59 -8.10
C LEU A 535 -8.23 -16.89 -8.46
N GLU A 536 -8.53 -18.01 -7.81
CA GLU A 536 -7.86 -19.29 -8.11
C GLU A 536 -8.53 -20.18 -9.18
N GLU A 537 -9.73 -19.86 -9.68
CA GLU A 537 -10.40 -20.68 -10.71
C GLU A 537 -10.83 -19.82 -11.91
N GLY A 538 -9.95 -19.68 -12.91
CA GLY A 538 -10.33 -18.95 -14.13
C GLY A 538 -9.47 -19.10 -15.37
N TRP A 539 -8.26 -19.67 -15.30
CA TRP A 539 -7.41 -19.86 -16.48
C TRP A 539 -6.64 -21.17 -16.39
N ASP A 540 -7.28 -22.26 -16.82
CA ASP A 540 -6.54 -23.38 -17.40
C ASP A 540 -7.26 -23.95 -18.63
N GLU A 541 -6.52 -23.83 -19.74
CA GLU A 541 -6.48 -24.68 -20.93
C GLU A 541 -7.77 -24.93 -21.74
N GLY A 542 -8.08 -23.94 -22.59
CA GLY A 542 -8.64 -24.19 -23.92
C GLY A 542 -7.53 -24.43 -24.95
N LEU A 543 -6.76 -25.51 -24.85
CA LEU A 543 -5.99 -26.04 -25.97
C LEU A 543 -6.32 -27.53 -26.15
N ASP A 544 -7.17 -27.78 -27.14
CA ASP A 544 -7.13 -29.03 -27.92
C ASP A 544 -5.71 -29.20 -28.48
N ASP A 545 -4.84 -29.96 -27.80
CA ASP A 545 -4.26 -31.24 -28.26
C ASP A 545 -3.19 -31.78 -27.29
#